data_AF-A0A9D8V6J8-F1
#
_entry.id   AF-A0A9D8V6J8-F1
#
_cell.length_a   1.000
_cell.length_b   1.000
_cell.length_c   1.000
_cell.angle_alpha   90.00
_cell.angle_beta   90.00
_cell.angle_gamma   90.00
#
_symmetry.space_group_name_H-M   'P 1'
#
loop_
_entity.id
_entity.type
_entity.pdbx_description
1 polymer ?
#
loop_
_entity_poly.entity_id
_entity_poly.type
_entity_poly.pdbx_seq_one_letter_code
_entity_poly.pdbx_strand_id
1 'polypeptide(L)'
;MGLFSKLISKWDKQPETAVQALSSSEAITRTLRTMAKGAPVAVAKAGAELATALNTLETAILAIDTISDLLVEAETLAATARDTESMGRRALTAKRYGALLEAISIAISHSEHNGMNLLDGNRATYEIYLDAAQRASVALHVANLTIERDGLALTRPREGFASLTEVEKIIAEIDAARRMTARTADLFVDSAAVMAERLSRIDQEFGPEATVADIASGAHADTTREH
;
A
#
# COMPACT_ATOMS: atom_id res chain seq x y z
N MET A 1 -23.41 91.97 3.37
CA MET A 1 -22.14 92.71 3.46
C MET A 1 -21.05 91.76 3.97
N GLY A 2 -20.23 91.24 3.05
CA GLY A 2 -18.90 90.65 3.29
C GLY A 2 -18.77 89.28 3.95
N LEU A 3 -17.78 88.43 3.68
CA LEU A 3 -16.61 88.40 2.78
C LEU A 3 -16.08 86.94 2.73
N PHE A 4 -15.72 86.48 1.53
CA PHE A 4 -14.70 85.48 1.13
C PHE A 4 -14.51 84.09 1.80
N SER A 5 -14.78 83.06 0.99
CA SER A 5 -13.83 82.06 0.44
C SER A 5 -12.85 81.31 1.36
N LYS A 6 -12.94 79.97 1.34
CA LYS A 6 -11.78 79.05 1.26
C LYS A 6 -12.21 77.66 0.73
N LEU A 7 -11.57 77.26 -0.37
CA LEU A 7 -11.51 75.91 -0.93
C LEU A 7 -10.90 74.90 0.07
N ILE A 8 -11.24 73.61 -0.05
CA ILE A 8 -10.33 72.54 -0.51
C ILE A 8 -11.04 71.16 -0.39
N SER A 9 -10.92 70.40 -1.47
CA SER A 9 -11.29 69.02 -1.70
C SER A 9 -10.59 68.01 -0.79
N LYS A 10 -11.27 66.92 -0.44
CA LYS A 10 -10.63 65.59 -0.39
C LYS A 10 -11.67 64.48 -0.51
N TRP A 11 -11.72 63.86 -1.69
CA TRP A 11 -12.23 62.50 -1.86
C TRP A 11 -11.25 61.56 -1.18
N ASP A 12 -11.75 60.74 -0.26
CA ASP A 12 -10.96 59.68 0.35
C ASP A 12 -11.25 58.35 -0.34
N LYS A 13 -10.14 57.67 -0.65
CA LYS A 13 -10.05 56.48 -1.51
C LYS A 13 -10.49 55.22 -0.77
N GLN A 14 -11.16 54.32 -1.49
CA GLN A 14 -11.26 52.91 -1.11
C GLN A 14 -9.86 52.28 -0.98
N PRO A 15 -9.60 51.42 0.02
CA PRO A 15 -8.41 50.60 0.03
C PRO A 15 -8.62 49.36 -0.86
N GLU A 16 -7.99 49.37 -2.03
CA GLU A 16 -7.66 48.13 -2.76
C GLU A 16 -6.61 47.37 -1.96
N THR A 17 -7.00 46.25 -1.35
CA THR A 17 -6.05 45.22 -0.90
C THR A 17 -5.42 44.57 -2.13
N ALA A 18 -4.31 45.15 -2.58
CA ALA A 18 -3.42 44.54 -3.56
C ALA A 18 -2.85 43.23 -2.98
N VAL A 19 -3.34 42.10 -3.48
CA VAL A 19 -2.64 40.82 -3.32
C VAL A 19 -1.35 40.94 -4.13
N GLN A 20 -0.23 41.19 -3.45
CA GLN A 20 1.10 41.18 -4.06
C GLN A 20 1.37 39.79 -4.64
N ALA A 21 1.25 39.66 -5.95
CA ALA A 21 1.76 38.50 -6.67
C ALA A 21 3.28 38.50 -6.51
N LEU A 22 3.80 37.54 -5.73
CA LEU A 22 5.24 37.30 -5.60
C LEU A 22 5.84 37.13 -7.00
N SER A 23 6.97 37.79 -7.27
CA SER A 23 7.62 37.70 -8.57
C SER A 23 8.12 36.27 -8.81
N SER A 24 7.90 35.74 -10.02
CA SER A 24 8.32 34.37 -10.38
C SER A 24 9.80 34.11 -10.12
N SER A 25 10.65 35.14 -10.13
CA SER A 25 12.08 35.07 -9.84
C SER A 25 12.40 34.79 -8.37
N GLU A 26 11.66 35.38 -7.42
CA GLU A 26 11.81 35.10 -5.99
C GLU A 26 11.30 33.70 -5.63
N ALA A 27 10.21 33.27 -6.28
CA ALA A 27 9.73 31.90 -6.17
C ALA A 27 10.82 30.92 -6.63
N ILE A 28 11.37 31.09 -7.85
CA ILE A 28 12.44 30.26 -8.40
C ILE A 28 13.69 30.25 -7.49
N THR A 29 14.09 31.41 -6.97
CA THR A 29 15.28 31.50 -6.09
C THR A 29 15.06 30.78 -4.76
N ARG A 30 13.83 30.81 -4.24
CA ARG A 30 13.45 30.07 -3.02
C ARG A 30 13.44 28.56 -3.29
N THR A 31 12.89 28.11 -4.43
CA THR A 31 12.92 26.69 -4.83
C THR A 31 14.34 26.18 -5.01
N LEU A 32 15.21 26.94 -5.67
CA LEU A 32 16.62 26.58 -5.85
C LEU A 32 17.37 26.48 -4.51
N ARG A 33 17.06 27.35 -3.55
CA ARG A 33 17.69 27.34 -2.22
C ARG A 33 17.21 26.16 -1.36
N THR A 34 15.95 25.73 -1.51
CA THR A 34 15.45 24.54 -0.82
C THR A 34 16.01 23.25 -1.42
N MET A 35 16.17 23.18 -2.75
CA MET A 35 16.82 22.03 -3.40
C MET A 35 18.29 21.90 -3.02
N ALA A 36 19.01 23.02 -2.86
CA ALA A 36 20.43 23.03 -2.50
C ALA A 36 20.75 22.60 -1.05
N LYS A 37 19.74 22.50 -0.17
CA LYS A 37 19.91 22.12 1.25
C LYS A 37 19.53 20.67 1.56
N GLY A 38 19.04 19.91 0.57
CA GLY A 38 18.45 18.59 0.80
C GLY A 38 17.08 18.66 1.48
N ALA A 39 16.39 17.53 1.53
CA ALA A 39 15.08 17.43 2.18
C ALA A 39 15.20 17.63 3.69
N PRO A 40 14.25 18.31 4.34
CA PRO A 40 14.15 18.30 5.79
C PRO A 40 14.06 16.86 6.32
N VAL A 41 14.71 16.55 7.45
CA VAL A 41 14.74 15.19 8.05
C VAL A 41 13.35 14.55 8.16
N ALA A 42 12.34 15.34 8.50
CA ALA A 42 10.97 14.85 8.62
C ALA A 42 10.31 14.52 7.26
N VAL A 43 10.73 15.19 6.18
CA VAL A 43 10.32 14.85 4.80
C VAL A 43 11.00 13.57 4.34
N ALA A 44 12.30 13.41 4.63
CA ALA A 44 13.02 12.18 4.33
C ALA A 44 12.42 10.96 5.08
N LYS A 45 12.03 11.16 6.34
CA LYS A 45 11.31 10.14 7.12
C LYS A 45 9.98 9.75 6.48
N ALA A 46 9.15 10.73 6.10
CA ALA A 46 7.88 10.47 5.43
C ALA A 46 8.06 9.77 4.07
N GLY A 47 9.10 10.16 3.31
CA GLY A 47 9.48 9.49 2.07
C GLY A 47 9.89 8.02 2.28
N ALA A 48 10.68 7.74 3.31
CA ALA A 48 11.09 6.39 3.67
C ALA A 48 9.91 5.51 4.16
N GLU A 49 8.98 6.09 4.92
CA GLU A 49 7.74 5.40 5.34
C GLU A 49 6.87 5.04 4.13
N LEU A 50 6.70 5.96 3.18
CA LEU A 50 5.97 5.72 1.92
C LEU A 50 6.65 4.65 1.06
N ALA A 51 7.97 4.72 0.89
CA ALA A 51 8.72 3.72 0.13
C ALA A 51 8.59 2.33 0.78
N THR A 52 8.64 2.25 2.11
CA THR A 52 8.41 1.00 2.84
C THR A 52 7.01 0.45 2.62
N ALA A 53 5.98 1.30 2.70
CA ALA A 53 4.60 0.90 2.45
C ALA A 53 4.38 0.40 1.01
N LEU A 54 5.01 1.04 0.02
CA LEU A 54 4.99 0.60 -1.37
C LEU A 54 5.64 -0.78 -1.56
N ASN A 55 6.80 -1.03 -0.94
CA ASN A 55 7.45 -2.34 -1.01
C ASN A 55 6.59 -3.44 -0.34
N THR A 56 5.90 -3.12 0.76
CA THR A 56 4.95 -4.04 1.39
C THR A 56 3.76 -4.34 0.49
N LEU A 57 3.22 -3.31 -0.19
CA LEU A 57 2.15 -3.48 -1.18
C LEU A 57 2.60 -4.34 -2.35
N GLU A 58 3.78 -4.10 -2.90
CA GLU A 58 4.35 -4.91 -3.99
C GLU A 58 4.51 -6.38 -3.56
N THR A 59 5.09 -6.61 -2.38
CA THR A 59 5.24 -7.96 -1.81
C THR A 59 3.88 -8.66 -1.68
N ALA A 60 2.85 -7.95 -1.23
CA ALA A 60 1.51 -8.49 -1.10
C ALA A 60 0.84 -8.76 -2.46
N ILE A 61 1.03 -7.89 -3.46
CA ILE A 61 0.51 -8.09 -4.82
C ILE A 61 1.14 -9.33 -5.47
N LEU A 62 2.45 -9.51 -5.35
CA LEU A 62 3.14 -10.71 -5.85
C LEU A 62 2.65 -12.00 -5.18
N ALA A 63 2.35 -11.93 -3.88
CA ALA A 63 1.75 -13.05 -3.16
C ALA A 63 0.31 -13.31 -3.62
N ILE A 64 -0.48 -12.27 -3.90
CA ILE A 64 -1.83 -12.37 -4.47
C ILE A 64 -1.80 -13.04 -5.86
N ASP A 65 -0.84 -12.71 -6.71
CA ASP A 65 -0.67 -13.35 -8.01
C ASP A 65 -0.38 -14.85 -7.84
N THR A 66 0.54 -15.19 -6.92
CA THR A 66 0.85 -16.58 -6.58
C THR A 66 -0.39 -17.33 -6.06
N ILE A 67 -1.18 -16.71 -5.18
CA ILE A 67 -2.43 -17.29 -4.67
C ILE A 67 -3.44 -17.48 -5.79
N SER A 68 -3.54 -16.53 -6.73
CA SER A 68 -4.45 -16.61 -7.87
C SER A 68 -4.12 -17.81 -8.76
N ASP A 69 -2.84 -18.05 -9.05
CA ASP A 69 -2.39 -19.22 -9.81
C ASP A 69 -2.70 -20.54 -9.09
N LEU A 70 -2.45 -20.60 -7.78
CA LEU A 70 -2.78 -21.77 -6.95
C LEU A 70 -4.29 -22.06 -6.92
N LEU A 71 -5.13 -21.02 -6.93
CA LEU A 71 -6.59 -21.17 -6.98
C LEU A 71 -7.07 -21.69 -8.35
N VAL A 72 -6.42 -21.28 -9.45
CA VAL A 72 -6.71 -21.83 -10.79
C VAL A 72 -6.32 -23.30 -10.88
N GLU A 73 -5.18 -23.69 -10.30
CA GLU A 73 -4.79 -25.10 -10.22
C GLU A 73 -5.78 -25.89 -9.35
N ALA A 74 -6.20 -25.33 -8.22
CA ALA A 74 -7.19 -25.93 -7.34
C ALA A 74 -8.54 -26.15 -8.03
N GLU A 75 -9.02 -25.19 -8.81
CA GLU A 75 -10.23 -25.31 -9.64
C GLU A 75 -10.08 -26.47 -10.64
N THR A 76 -8.93 -26.55 -11.31
CA THR A 76 -8.62 -27.60 -12.29
C THR A 76 -8.64 -28.99 -11.65
N LEU A 77 -8.09 -29.12 -10.44
CA LEU A 77 -8.13 -30.37 -9.66
C LEU A 77 -9.56 -30.73 -9.25
N ALA A 78 -10.35 -29.76 -8.77
CA ALA A 78 -11.73 -30.00 -8.35
C ALA A 78 -12.62 -30.41 -9.54
N ALA A 79 -12.47 -29.75 -10.70
CA ALA A 79 -13.14 -30.14 -11.94
C ALA A 79 -12.71 -31.55 -12.40
N THR A 80 -11.42 -31.87 -12.32
CA THR A 80 -10.92 -33.23 -12.62
C THR A 80 -11.54 -34.26 -11.67
N ALA A 81 -11.68 -33.94 -10.38
CA ALA A 81 -12.32 -34.83 -9.42
C ALA A 81 -13.79 -35.06 -9.76
N ARG A 82 -14.53 -34.02 -10.15
CA ARG A 82 -15.93 -34.10 -10.55
C ARG A 82 -16.14 -35.10 -11.70
N ASP A 83 -15.27 -35.05 -12.69
CA ASP A 83 -15.39 -35.87 -13.91
C ASP A 83 -14.79 -37.28 -13.74
N THR A 84 -14.24 -37.60 -12.57
CA THR A 84 -13.59 -38.89 -12.28
C THR A 84 -14.50 -39.83 -11.50
N GLU A 85 -14.91 -40.94 -12.12
CA GLU A 85 -15.76 -41.94 -11.44
C GLU A 85 -15.01 -42.67 -10.30
N SER A 86 -13.75 -43.01 -10.53
CA SER A 86 -12.92 -43.79 -9.59
C SER A 86 -12.66 -43.04 -8.28
N MET A 87 -13.15 -43.60 -7.17
CA MET A 87 -12.96 -43.04 -5.82
C MET A 87 -11.48 -42.93 -5.44
N GLY A 88 -10.65 -43.94 -5.78
CA GLY A 88 -9.21 -43.91 -5.46
C GLY A 88 -8.47 -42.77 -6.17
N ARG A 89 -8.85 -42.48 -7.43
CA ARG A 89 -8.30 -41.35 -8.17
C ARG A 89 -8.77 -40.00 -7.59
N ARG A 90 -10.05 -39.89 -7.20
CA ARG A 90 -10.58 -38.70 -6.52
C ARG A 90 -9.87 -38.42 -5.20
N ALA A 91 -9.57 -39.45 -4.41
CA ALA A 91 -8.80 -39.31 -3.17
C ALA A 91 -7.37 -38.79 -3.41
N LEU A 92 -6.70 -39.21 -4.47
CA LEU A 92 -5.39 -38.66 -4.84
C LEU A 92 -5.48 -37.17 -5.23
N THR A 93 -6.52 -36.80 -5.98
CA THR A 93 -6.79 -35.40 -6.33
C THR A 93 -7.06 -34.55 -5.10
N ALA A 94 -7.84 -35.06 -4.14
CA ALA A 94 -8.10 -34.38 -2.87
C ALA A 94 -6.82 -34.14 -2.05
N LYS A 95 -5.89 -35.11 -2.03
CA LYS A 95 -4.59 -34.94 -1.39
C LYS A 95 -3.77 -33.81 -2.04
N ARG A 96 -3.76 -33.73 -3.38
CA ARG A 96 -3.08 -32.65 -4.11
C ARG A 96 -3.72 -31.29 -3.83
N TYR A 97 -5.04 -31.22 -3.80
CA TYR A 97 -5.76 -30.02 -3.41
C TYR A 97 -5.37 -29.56 -1.98
N GLY A 98 -5.27 -30.49 -1.02
CA GLY A 98 -4.79 -30.18 0.33
C GLY A 98 -3.38 -29.56 0.35
N ALA A 99 -2.48 -30.02 -0.52
CA ALA A 99 -1.15 -29.43 -0.66
C ALA A 99 -1.19 -28.01 -1.24
N LEU A 100 -2.13 -27.71 -2.14
CA LEU A 100 -2.34 -26.34 -2.64
C LEU A 100 -2.83 -25.41 -1.53
N LEU A 101 -3.71 -25.86 -0.64
CA LEU A 101 -4.15 -25.05 0.51
C LEU A 101 -2.99 -24.71 1.45
N GLU A 102 -2.05 -25.64 1.64
CA GLU A 102 -0.83 -25.40 2.41
C GLU A 102 0.09 -24.42 1.68
N ALA A 103 0.25 -24.55 0.36
CA ALA A 103 1.02 -23.60 -0.44
C ALA A 103 0.43 -22.17 -0.39
N ILE A 104 -0.91 -22.03 -0.44
CA ILE A 104 -1.59 -20.74 -0.26
C ILE A 104 -1.27 -20.15 1.12
N SER A 105 -1.37 -20.96 2.17
CA SER A 105 -1.07 -20.53 3.55
C SER A 105 0.38 -20.06 3.70
N ILE A 106 1.32 -20.77 3.06
CA ILE A 106 2.73 -20.39 3.03
C ILE A 106 2.93 -19.06 2.29
N ALA A 107 2.32 -18.89 1.11
CA ALA A 107 2.41 -17.65 0.33
C ALA A 107 1.95 -16.43 1.15
N ILE A 108 0.86 -16.57 1.91
CA ILE A 108 0.35 -15.52 2.80
C ILE A 108 1.32 -15.26 3.95
N SER A 109 1.85 -16.30 4.60
CA SER A 109 2.79 -16.10 5.71
C SER A 109 4.09 -15.44 5.27
N HIS A 110 4.55 -15.71 4.04
CA HIS A 110 5.79 -15.17 3.48
C HIS A 110 5.62 -13.79 2.85
N SER A 111 4.40 -13.24 2.78
CA SER A 111 4.17 -11.88 2.27
C SER A 111 4.42 -10.79 3.31
N GLU A 112 4.99 -11.14 4.48
CA GLU A 112 5.39 -10.15 5.48
C GLU A 112 6.61 -9.35 5.00
N HIS A 113 6.50 -8.02 5.04
CA HIS A 113 7.60 -7.11 4.75
C HIS A 113 7.72 -6.08 5.85
N ASN A 114 8.91 -5.99 6.48
CA ASN A 114 9.20 -5.07 7.59
C ASN A 114 8.19 -5.16 8.75
N GLY A 115 7.77 -6.37 9.12
CA GLY A 115 6.81 -6.59 10.21
C GLY A 115 5.36 -6.29 9.84
N MET A 116 5.08 -5.98 8.57
CA MET A 116 3.73 -5.74 8.06
C MET A 116 3.34 -6.86 7.10
N ASN A 117 2.23 -7.53 7.42
CA ASN A 117 1.57 -8.45 6.51
C ASN A 117 0.18 -7.89 6.17
N LEU A 118 -0.11 -7.76 4.88
CA LEU A 118 -1.37 -7.19 4.38
C LEU A 118 -2.42 -8.26 4.02
N LEU A 119 -2.09 -9.55 4.15
CA LEU A 119 -2.91 -10.67 3.67
C LEU A 119 -3.39 -11.63 4.79
N ASP A 120 -2.87 -11.48 6.00
CA ASP A 120 -3.12 -12.41 7.11
C ASP A 120 -4.38 -12.09 7.93
N GLY A 121 -4.97 -10.91 7.73
CA GLY A 121 -6.13 -10.45 8.49
C GLY A 121 -5.88 -10.19 9.98
N ASN A 122 -4.63 -10.17 10.45
CA ASN A 122 -4.30 -10.00 11.88
C ASN A 122 -4.58 -8.57 12.39
N ARG A 123 -4.71 -7.61 11.48
CA ARG A 123 -5.07 -6.22 11.75
C ARG A 123 -6.04 -5.74 10.67
N ALA A 124 -6.75 -4.64 10.95
CA ALA A 124 -7.65 -4.04 9.96
C ALA A 124 -6.92 -3.10 9.00
N THR A 125 -5.98 -2.31 9.52
CA THR A 125 -5.28 -1.26 8.77
C THR A 125 -3.89 -0.98 9.35
N TYR A 126 -2.98 -0.49 8.51
CA TYR A 126 -1.77 0.22 8.91
C TYR A 126 -1.92 1.70 8.58
N GLU A 127 -1.56 2.60 9.51
CA GLU A 127 -1.56 4.04 9.24
C GLU A 127 -0.20 4.45 8.67
N ILE A 128 -0.21 5.07 7.49
CA ILE A 128 0.98 5.55 6.79
C ILE A 128 0.90 7.08 6.71
N TYR A 129 1.88 7.78 7.28
CA TYR A 129 1.90 9.25 7.24
C TYR A 129 2.42 9.77 5.90
N LEU A 130 1.70 10.71 5.30
CA LEU A 130 2.04 11.31 4.00
C LEU A 130 2.88 12.58 4.12
N ASP A 131 3.02 13.13 5.33
CA ASP A 131 3.79 14.33 5.58
C ASP A 131 4.57 14.29 6.90
N ALA A 132 5.61 15.12 6.92
CA ALA A 132 6.49 15.35 8.06
C ALA A 132 5.76 15.82 9.34
N ALA A 133 4.60 16.45 9.18
CA ALA A 133 3.83 17.02 10.28
C ALA A 133 2.78 16.04 10.83
N GLN A 134 2.70 14.83 10.27
CA GLN A 134 1.67 13.82 10.54
C GLN A 134 0.23 14.37 10.46
N ARG A 135 0.01 15.38 9.61
CA ARG A 135 -1.32 15.99 9.42
C ARG A 135 -2.13 15.29 8.35
N ALA A 136 -1.45 14.55 7.49
CA ALA A 136 -2.04 13.72 6.46
C ALA A 136 -1.56 12.28 6.63
N SER A 137 -2.48 11.33 6.65
CA SER A 137 -2.21 9.90 6.66
C SER A 137 -3.14 9.17 5.70
N VAL A 138 -2.72 7.98 5.28
CA VAL A 138 -3.53 7.01 4.55
C VAL A 138 -3.60 5.74 5.37
N ALA A 139 -4.82 5.21 5.50
CA ALA A 139 -5.04 3.88 6.05
C ALA A 139 -4.79 2.85 4.94
N LEU A 140 -3.70 2.09 5.07
CA LEU A 140 -3.43 0.93 4.24
C LEU A 140 -4.24 -0.25 4.77
N HIS A 141 -5.24 -0.67 4.01
CA HIS A 141 -6.13 -1.76 4.41
C HIS A 141 -5.45 -3.12 4.33
N VAL A 142 -5.71 -3.96 5.33
CA VAL A 142 -5.31 -5.36 5.35
C VAL A 142 -6.48 -6.20 4.88
N ALA A 143 -6.23 -7.15 3.98
CA ALA A 143 -7.18 -8.16 3.56
C ALA A 143 -6.91 -9.45 4.34
N ASN A 144 -7.97 -10.19 4.66
CA ASN A 144 -7.82 -11.56 5.15
C ASN A 144 -7.94 -12.53 3.97
N LEU A 145 -6.82 -13.03 3.46
CA LEU A 145 -6.78 -14.07 2.43
C LEU A 145 -6.41 -15.44 2.99
N THR A 146 -6.40 -15.61 4.32
CA THR A 146 -6.16 -16.93 4.93
C THR A 146 -7.17 -17.96 4.47
N ILE A 147 -6.82 -19.25 4.46
CA ILE A 147 -7.73 -20.32 4.03
C ILE A 147 -8.93 -20.52 4.99
N GLU A 148 -8.88 -19.88 6.16
CA GLU A 148 -9.88 -20.01 7.22
C GLU A 148 -11.22 -19.34 6.85
N ARG A 149 -12.23 -19.62 7.67
CA ARG A 149 -13.62 -19.19 7.44
C ARG A 149 -13.79 -17.67 7.24
N ASP A 150 -13.02 -16.87 7.96
CA ASP A 150 -13.11 -15.41 7.90
C ASP A 150 -12.26 -14.81 6.76
N GLY A 151 -11.50 -15.65 6.04
CA GLY A 151 -10.73 -15.29 4.85
C GLY A 151 -11.33 -15.90 3.59
N LEU A 152 -10.55 -16.70 2.85
CA LEU A 152 -10.97 -17.38 1.61
C LEU A 152 -11.99 -18.50 1.85
N ALA A 153 -12.17 -18.96 3.09
CA ALA A 153 -13.14 -19.99 3.47
C ALA A 153 -13.02 -21.29 2.66
N LEU A 154 -11.78 -21.74 2.42
CA LEU A 154 -11.48 -22.93 1.63
C LEU A 154 -11.48 -24.18 2.51
N THR A 155 -12.42 -25.09 2.26
CA THR A 155 -12.56 -26.30 3.07
C THR A 155 -11.62 -27.40 2.60
N ARG A 156 -10.87 -28.02 3.51
CA ARG A 156 -10.16 -29.29 3.23
C ARG A 156 -11.18 -30.41 2.96
N PRO A 157 -11.05 -31.22 1.89
CA PRO A 157 -11.95 -32.34 1.62
C PRO A 157 -11.89 -33.34 2.79
N ARG A 158 -13.04 -33.63 3.39
CA ARG A 158 -13.15 -34.53 4.56
C ARG A 158 -13.21 -35.99 4.13
N GLU A 159 -13.84 -36.25 2.98
CA GLU A 159 -14.05 -37.58 2.45
C GLU A 159 -13.17 -37.89 1.24
N GLY A 160 -12.15 -37.05 0.99
CA GLY A 160 -11.26 -37.21 -0.14
C GLY A 160 -11.97 -37.14 -1.49
N PHE A 161 -12.98 -36.26 -1.62
CA PHE A 161 -13.84 -36.15 -2.80
C PHE A 161 -14.68 -37.41 -3.08
N ALA A 162 -15.07 -38.16 -2.05
CA ALA A 162 -15.93 -39.33 -2.20
C ALA A 162 -17.33 -38.97 -2.75
N SER A 163 -17.88 -37.82 -2.37
CA SER A 163 -19.18 -37.35 -2.85
C SER A 163 -19.05 -36.20 -3.86
N LEU A 164 -19.90 -36.20 -4.88
CA LEU A 164 -19.96 -35.09 -5.84
C LEU A 164 -20.43 -33.80 -5.16
N THR A 165 -21.27 -33.89 -4.13
CA THR A 165 -21.70 -32.74 -3.33
C THR A 165 -20.52 -32.03 -2.66
N GLU A 166 -19.55 -32.77 -2.11
CA GLU A 166 -18.33 -32.18 -1.55
C GLU A 166 -17.50 -31.47 -2.64
N VAL A 167 -17.37 -32.10 -3.81
CA VAL A 167 -16.63 -31.52 -4.94
C VAL A 167 -17.27 -30.21 -5.41
N GLU A 168 -18.59 -30.20 -5.65
CA GLU A 168 -19.31 -28.99 -6.09
C GLU A 168 -19.25 -27.86 -5.05
N LYS A 169 -19.32 -28.21 -3.76
CA LYS A 169 -19.13 -27.23 -2.68
C LYS A 169 -17.75 -26.58 -2.78
N ILE A 170 -16.70 -27.38 -2.96
CA ILE A 170 -15.33 -26.87 -3.04
C ILE A 170 -15.10 -26.05 -4.31
N ILE A 171 -15.69 -26.41 -5.45
CA ILE A 171 -15.67 -25.58 -6.67
C ILE A 171 -16.28 -24.20 -6.38
N ALA A 172 -17.45 -24.16 -5.73
CA ALA A 172 -18.11 -22.89 -5.38
C ALA A 172 -17.28 -22.04 -4.40
N GLU A 173 -16.59 -22.68 -3.45
CA GLU A 173 -15.66 -22.00 -2.52
C GLU A 173 -14.45 -21.41 -3.28
N ILE A 174 -13.84 -22.16 -4.19
CA ILE A 174 -12.72 -21.70 -5.02
C ILE A 174 -13.16 -20.50 -5.87
N ASP A 175 -14.33 -20.55 -6.48
CA ASP A 175 -14.88 -19.43 -7.27
C ASP A 175 -15.08 -18.16 -6.43
N ALA A 176 -15.56 -18.32 -5.19
CA ALA A 176 -15.71 -17.19 -4.27
C ALA A 176 -14.34 -16.63 -3.85
N ALA A 177 -13.38 -17.50 -3.53
CA ALA A 177 -12.01 -17.15 -3.19
C ALA A 177 -11.34 -16.38 -4.33
N ARG A 178 -11.42 -16.85 -5.59
CA ARG A 178 -10.87 -16.16 -6.76
C ARG A 178 -11.43 -14.76 -6.93
N ARG A 179 -12.74 -14.60 -6.80
CA ARG A 179 -13.38 -13.26 -6.86
C ARG A 179 -12.89 -12.35 -5.74
N MET A 180 -12.64 -12.89 -4.54
CA MET A 180 -12.12 -12.09 -3.43
C MET A 180 -10.67 -11.69 -3.66
N THR A 181 -9.81 -12.62 -4.05
CA THR A 181 -8.41 -12.37 -4.39
C THR A 181 -8.27 -11.30 -5.48
N ALA A 182 -9.07 -11.38 -6.55
CA ALA A 182 -9.08 -10.37 -7.62
C ALA A 182 -9.47 -8.97 -7.11
N ARG A 183 -10.55 -8.86 -6.31
CA ARG A 183 -10.96 -7.56 -5.73
C ARG A 183 -9.88 -6.98 -4.83
N THR A 184 -9.20 -7.82 -4.05
CA THR A 184 -8.09 -7.38 -3.19
C THR A 184 -6.92 -6.88 -4.01
N ALA A 185 -6.58 -7.56 -5.11
CA ALA A 185 -5.54 -7.11 -6.04
C ALA A 185 -5.84 -5.70 -6.56
N ASP A 186 -7.06 -5.47 -7.05
CA ASP A 186 -7.49 -4.16 -7.57
C ASP A 186 -7.35 -3.06 -6.50
N LEU A 187 -7.81 -3.31 -5.27
CA LEU A 187 -7.69 -2.37 -4.15
C LEU A 187 -6.23 -2.04 -3.80
N PHE A 188 -5.34 -3.03 -3.88
CA PHE A 188 -3.93 -2.84 -3.57
C PHE A 188 -3.20 -2.08 -4.67
N VAL A 189 -3.55 -2.31 -5.94
CA VAL A 189 -3.05 -1.53 -7.08
C VAL A 189 -3.48 -0.06 -6.96
N ASP A 190 -4.75 0.20 -6.61
CA ASP A 190 -5.25 1.57 -6.39
C ASP A 190 -4.51 2.26 -5.24
N SER A 191 -4.29 1.55 -4.13
CA SER A 191 -3.54 2.05 -2.97
C SER A 191 -2.09 2.36 -3.33
N ALA A 192 -1.44 1.49 -4.10
CA ALA A 192 -0.08 1.67 -4.57
C ALA A 192 0.03 2.89 -5.49
N ALA A 193 -0.95 3.11 -6.38
CA ALA A 193 -0.97 4.27 -7.27
C ALA A 193 -1.01 5.59 -6.49
N VAL A 194 -1.86 5.69 -5.45
CA VAL A 194 -1.96 6.88 -4.60
C VAL A 194 -0.64 7.15 -3.86
N MET A 195 -0.02 6.11 -3.29
CA MET A 195 1.25 6.25 -2.57
C MET A 195 2.42 6.59 -3.50
N ALA A 196 2.47 5.98 -4.69
CA ALA A 196 3.50 6.25 -5.69
C ALA A 196 3.39 7.69 -6.23
N GLU A 197 2.17 8.19 -6.46
CA GLU A 197 1.97 9.60 -6.82
C GLU A 197 2.48 10.53 -5.73
N ARG A 198 2.17 10.22 -4.46
CA ARG A 198 2.64 11.05 -3.33
C ARG A 198 4.16 11.04 -3.23
N LEU A 199 4.81 9.89 -3.37
CA LEU A 199 6.26 9.75 -3.35
C LEU A 199 6.90 10.55 -4.49
N SER A 200 6.36 10.44 -5.71
CA SER A 200 6.84 11.20 -6.87
C SER A 200 6.76 12.71 -6.66
N ARG A 201 5.71 13.22 -6.00
CA ARG A 201 5.62 14.65 -5.66
C ARG A 201 6.70 15.09 -4.67
N ILE A 202 7.03 14.24 -3.69
CA ILE A 202 8.14 14.51 -2.74
C ILE A 202 9.47 14.60 -3.51
N ASP A 203 9.73 13.67 -4.42
CA ASP A 203 10.96 13.67 -5.24
C ASP A 203 11.04 14.91 -6.16
N GLN A 204 9.91 15.37 -6.72
CA GLN A 204 9.87 16.59 -7.53
C GLN A 204 10.14 17.86 -6.71
N GLU A 205 9.64 17.90 -5.47
CA GLU A 205 9.77 19.07 -4.59
C GLU A 205 11.17 19.18 -3.95
N PHE A 206 11.82 18.06 -3.64
CA PHE A 206 13.04 18.01 -2.84
C PHE A 206 14.23 17.31 -3.51
N GLY A 207 14.05 16.73 -4.70
CA GLY A 207 15.04 15.98 -5.44
C GLY A 207 14.98 14.46 -5.20
N PRO A 208 15.56 13.63 -6.09
CA PRO A 208 15.44 12.16 -6.03
C PRO A 208 16.15 11.51 -4.83
N GLU A 209 17.04 12.22 -4.14
CA GLU A 209 17.70 11.75 -2.90
C GLU A 209 16.93 12.17 -1.63
N ALA A 210 15.82 12.89 -1.78
CA ALA A 210 15.02 13.37 -0.65
C ALA A 210 14.43 12.25 0.21
N THR A 211 14.23 11.08 -0.38
CA THR A 211 13.63 9.88 0.22
C THR A 211 14.67 8.92 0.80
N VAL A 212 15.95 9.13 0.49
CA VAL A 212 17.08 8.42 1.09
C VAL A 212 17.47 9.20 2.35
N ALA A 213 17.05 8.69 3.51
CA ALA A 213 17.57 9.20 4.76
C ALA A 213 19.07 8.90 4.82
N ASP A 214 19.92 9.85 4.42
CA ASP A 214 21.37 9.79 4.66
C ASP A 214 21.61 10.02 6.14
N ILE A 215 21.22 9.04 6.95
CA ILE A 215 21.72 8.92 8.31
C ILE A 215 23.07 8.23 8.13
N ALA A 216 24.10 9.04 7.93
CA ALA A 216 25.42 8.70 8.44
C ALA A 216 25.23 8.43 9.94
N SER A 217 24.99 7.16 10.27
CA SER A 217 25.01 6.65 11.63
C SER A 217 26.32 7.12 12.23
N GLY A 218 26.22 8.01 13.22
CA GLY A 218 27.36 8.47 14.00
C GLY A 218 28.00 7.30 14.72
N ALA A 219 28.84 6.56 14.02
CA ALA A 219 29.76 5.56 14.54
C ALA A 219 31.19 5.97 14.20
N HIS A 220 31.52 7.23 14.45
CA HIS A 220 32.89 7.71 14.61
C HIS A 220 32.93 8.76 15.72
N ALA A 221 32.61 8.30 16.93
CA ALA A 221 33.10 8.95 18.12
C ALA A 221 33.61 7.85 19.05
N ASP A 222 34.89 7.97 19.38
CA ASP A 222 35.54 7.42 20.56
C ASP A 222 36.21 6.04 20.46
N THR A 223 37.36 6.01 19.79
CA THR A 223 38.47 5.11 20.15
C THR A 223 39.80 5.87 20.13
N THR A 224 39.97 6.85 21.03
CA THR A 224 41.32 7.36 21.34
C THR A 224 41.41 7.83 22.79
N ARG A 225 41.84 6.92 23.68
CA ARG A 225 42.45 7.06 25.03
C ARG A 225 42.10 5.77 25.80
N GLU A 226 42.96 5.03 26.49
CA GLU A 226 44.32 5.15 26.98
C GLU A 226 44.83 3.73 27.26
N HIS A 227 46.08 3.42 26.87
CA HIS A 227 46.96 2.50 27.59
C HIS A 227 48.41 2.92 27.33
#